data_AF-A0A965ULM0-F1
#
_entry.id   AF-A0A965ULM0-F1
#
_cell.length_a   1.000
_cell.length_b   1.000
_cell.length_c   1.000
_cell.angle_alpha   90.00
_cell.angle_beta   90.00
_cell.angle_gamma   90.00
#
_symmetry.space_group_name_H-M   'P 1'
#
loop_
_entity.id
_entity.type
_entity.pdbx_description
1 polymer ?
#
loop_
_entity_poly.entity_id
_entity_poly.type
_entity_poly.pdbx_seq_one_letter_code
_entity_poly.pdbx_strand_id
1 'polypeptide(L)' 'MGRTKPGKIVTQLKKGSKHNTKPSQAIDVAFKVGKDIDWDVKHFRRFAEILLYLEPRIEWGGHWKKFKDYPHFEI' A
#
# COMPACT_ATOMS: atom_id res chain seq x y z
N MET A 1 12.84 11.68 -4.35
CA MET A 1 12.00 12.89 -4.48
C MET A 1 11.48 13.28 -3.11
N GLY A 2 11.21 14.56 -2.86
CA GLY A 2 10.70 15.11 -1.60
C GLY A 2 11.61 15.12 -0.37
N ARG A 3 12.85 14.58 -0.45
CA ARG A 3 13.84 14.64 0.64
C ARG A 3 15.13 15.34 0.21
N THR A 4 15.75 14.88 -0.87
CA THR A 4 16.99 15.47 -1.44
C THR A 4 16.78 16.08 -2.83
N LYS A 5 15.59 15.94 -3.40
CA LYS A 5 15.15 16.53 -4.68
C LYS A 5 13.73 17.05 -4.50
N PRO A 6 13.28 18.08 -5.23
CA PRO A 6 11.89 18.55 -5.20
C PRO A 6 10.88 17.42 -5.45
N GLY A 7 9.65 17.55 -4.93
CA GLY A 7 8.55 16.59 -5.05
C GLY A 7 7.91 16.22 -3.70
N LYS A 8 6.84 15.42 -3.71
CA LYS A 8 6.24 14.90 -2.47
C LYS A 8 7.07 13.75 -1.90
N ILE A 9 7.08 13.61 -0.58
CA ILE A 9 7.62 12.41 0.09
C ILE A 9 6.61 11.29 -0.12
N VAL A 10 7.04 10.22 -0.81
CA VAL A 10 6.20 9.06 -1.15
C VAL A 10 6.58 7.79 -0.38
N THR A 11 7.63 7.84 0.43
CA THR A 11 8.03 6.73 1.33
C THR A 11 8.74 7.26 2.57
N GLN A 12 8.53 6.59 3.70
CA GLN A 12 9.21 6.91 4.97
C GLN A 12 10.49 6.09 5.18
N LEU A 13 10.65 4.95 4.50
CA LEU A 13 11.79 4.07 4.67
C LEU A 13 12.93 4.45 3.70
N LYS A 14 14.17 4.45 4.20
CA LYS A 14 15.37 4.66 3.37
C LYS A 14 15.89 3.37 2.73
N LYS A 15 15.76 2.22 3.43
CA LYS A 15 16.09 0.85 3.00
C LYS A 15 15.25 -0.13 3.85
N GLY A 16 15.15 -1.40 3.44
CA GLY A 16 14.52 -2.45 4.25
C GLY A 16 12.99 -2.53 4.16
N SER A 17 12.36 -1.87 3.18
CA SER A 17 10.96 -2.15 2.83
C SER A 17 10.79 -3.62 2.42
N LYS A 18 9.67 -4.24 2.78
CA LYS A 18 9.33 -5.61 2.35
C LYS A 18 9.23 -5.76 0.83
N HIS A 19 8.98 -4.67 0.11
CA HIS A 19 9.11 -4.58 -1.36
C HIS A 19 10.53 -4.88 -1.89
N ASN A 20 11.56 -4.77 -1.04
CA ASN A 20 12.97 -4.97 -1.40
C ASN A 20 13.53 -6.34 -0.98
N THR A 21 12.66 -7.29 -0.61
CA THR A 21 13.05 -8.66 -0.23
C THR A 21 13.01 -9.60 -1.45
N LYS A 22 13.67 -10.77 -1.33
CA LYS A 22 13.64 -11.84 -2.36
C LYS A 22 13.28 -13.18 -1.69
N PRO A 23 12.08 -13.74 -1.93
CA PRO A 23 10.98 -13.16 -2.73
C PRO A 23 10.40 -11.89 -2.09
N SER A 24 9.76 -11.01 -2.89
CA SER A 24 9.09 -9.81 -2.36
C SER A 24 7.96 -10.22 -1.43
N GLN A 25 7.85 -9.53 -0.29
CA GLN A 25 6.83 -9.77 0.73
C GLN A 25 5.80 -8.64 0.81
N ALA A 26 5.78 -7.72 -0.15
CA ALA A 26 4.80 -6.65 -0.22
C ALA A 26 4.36 -6.34 -1.66
N ILE A 27 3.16 -5.79 -1.79
CA ILE A 27 2.55 -5.30 -3.03
C ILE A 27 1.79 -4.00 -2.79
N ASP A 28 1.75 -3.15 -3.81
CA ASP A 28 0.88 -1.97 -3.85
C ASP A 28 -0.16 -2.16 -4.95
N VAL A 29 -1.42 -1.81 -4.66
CA VAL A 29 -2.54 -1.94 -5.62
C VAL A 29 -3.16 -0.60 -5.96
N ALA A 30 -3.89 -0.54 -7.07
CA ALA A 30 -4.67 0.62 -7.47
C ALA A 30 -5.95 0.17 -8.19
N PHE A 31 -7.03 0.93 -8.05
CA PHE A 31 -8.33 0.59 -8.64
C PHE A 31 -8.62 1.45 -9.85
N LYS A 32 -9.12 0.83 -10.92
CA LYS A 32 -9.51 1.53 -12.14
C LYS A 32 -11.03 1.66 -12.20
N VAL A 33 -11.53 2.87 -12.42
CA VAL A 33 -12.95 3.16 -12.63
C VAL A 33 -13.09 3.80 -14.01
N GLY A 34 -13.63 3.05 -14.96
CA GLY A 34 -13.65 3.47 -16.36
C GLY A 34 -12.23 3.50 -16.96
N LYS A 35 -11.78 4.69 -17.38
CA LYS A 35 -10.43 4.88 -17.94
C LYS A 35 -9.40 5.34 -16.91
N ASP A 36 -9.86 5.85 -15.77
CA ASP A 36 -9.01 6.52 -14.79
C ASP A 36 -8.72 5.62 -13.58
N ILE A 37 -7.60 5.91 -12.92
CA ILE A 37 -7.29 5.30 -11.62
C ILE A 37 -8.01 6.10 -10.54
N ASP A 38 -8.84 5.41 -9.77
CA ASP A 38 -9.56 5.95 -8.63
C ASP A 38 -8.80 5.63 -7.34
N TRP A 39 -8.41 6.67 -6.61
CA TRP A 39 -7.69 6.58 -5.34
C TRP A 39 -8.62 6.70 -4.12
N ASP A 40 -9.94 6.61 -4.29
CA ASP A 40 -10.90 6.61 -3.19
C ASP A 40 -10.66 5.42 -2.24
N VAL A 41 -10.46 5.75 -0.96
CA VAL A 41 -10.20 4.83 0.15
C VAL A 41 -11.26 3.73 0.25
N LYS A 42 -12.49 3.97 -0.21
CA LYS A 42 -13.57 2.96 -0.17
C LYS A 42 -13.20 1.67 -0.93
N HIS A 43 -12.46 1.78 -2.03
CA HIS A 43 -12.08 0.64 -2.86
C HIS A 43 -11.00 -0.20 -2.16
N PHE A 44 -10.01 0.48 -1.59
CA PHE A 44 -8.96 -0.16 -0.79
C PHE A 44 -9.53 -0.87 0.44
N ARG A 45 -10.50 -0.25 1.15
CA ARG A 45 -11.19 -0.90 2.29
C ARG A 45 -11.90 -2.18 1.88
N ARG A 46 -12.72 -2.12 0.83
CA ARG A 46 -13.43 -3.31 0.32
C ARG A 46 -12.48 -4.42 -0.11
N PHE A 47 -11.39 -4.07 -0.78
CA PHE A 47 -10.41 -5.05 -1.20
C PHE A 47 -9.66 -5.65 0.00
N ALA A 48 -9.28 -4.83 0.98
CA ALA A 48 -8.66 -5.30 2.20
C ALA A 48 -9.58 -6.24 2.99
N GLU A 49 -10.88 -5.94 3.12
CA GLU A 49 -11.86 -6.81 3.78
C GLU A 49 -11.90 -8.21 3.12
N ILE A 50 -11.91 -8.27 1.79
CA ILE A 50 -11.90 -9.54 1.04
C ILE A 50 -10.58 -10.28 1.26
N LEU A 51 -9.45 -9.59 1.12
CA LEU A 51 -8.13 -10.20 1.18
C LEU A 51 -7.82 -10.74 2.57
N LEU A 52 -8.11 -9.96 3.62
CA LEU A 52 -7.90 -10.35 5.01
C LEU A 52 -8.85 -11.46 5.46
N TYR A 53 -10.04 -11.56 4.85
CA TYR A 53 -10.93 -12.69 5.07
C TYR A 53 -10.36 -14.00 4.52
N LEU A 54 -9.69 -13.93 3.35
CA LEU A 54 -9.11 -15.10 2.68
C LEU A 54 -7.75 -15.52 3.26
N GLU A 55 -6.93 -14.55 3.67
CA GLU A 55 -5.60 -14.77 4.21
C GLU A 55 -5.33 -13.80 5.38
N PRO A 56 -5.60 -14.23 6.63
CA PRO A 56 -5.45 -13.39 7.81
C PRO A 56 -4.01 -12.99 8.15
N ARG A 57 -3.00 -13.63 7.54
CA ARG A 57 -1.58 -13.28 7.76
C ARG A 57 -1.14 -12.02 7.01
N ILE A 58 -1.93 -11.55 6.04
CA ILE A 58 -1.63 -10.31 5.33
C ILE A 58 -1.88 -9.13 6.27
N GLU A 59 -0.95 -8.18 6.28
CA GLU A 59 -1.11 -6.87 6.87
C GLU A 59 -1.45 -5.84 5.80
N TRP A 60 -2.33 -4.89 6.14
CA TRP A 60 -2.73 -3.82 5.24
C TRP A 60 -2.32 -2.45 5.80
N GLY A 61 -1.68 -1.62 4.99
CA GLY A 61 -1.20 -0.30 5.38
C GLY A 61 -2.30 0.67 5.79
N GLY A 62 -3.56 0.42 5.41
CA GLY A 62 -4.71 1.17 5.89
C GLY A 62 -5.01 1.01 7.39
N HIS A 63 -4.53 -0.06 8.02
CA HIS A 63 -4.64 -0.33 9.47
C HIS A 63 -3.53 0.32 10.31
N TRP A 64 -2.49 0.89 9.69
CA TRP A 64 -1.41 1.52 10.43
C TRP A 64 -1.90 2.71 11.27
N LYS A 65 -1.40 2.82 12.51
CA LYS A 65 -1.77 3.90 13.45
C LYS A 65 -1.35 5.28 12.98
N LYS A 66 -0.26 5.36 12.21
CA LYS A 66 0.30 6.59 11.62
C LYS A 66 0.73 6.29 10.18
N PHE A 67 0.71 7.31 9.32
CA PHE A 67 1.11 7.20 7.91
C PHE A 67 0.38 6.09 7.14
N LYS A 68 -0.96 6.09 7.21
CA LYS A 68 -1.78 5.09 6.50
C LYS A 68 -1.44 5.06 5.02
N ASP A 69 -1.10 3.87 4.55
CA ASP A 69 -0.74 3.60 3.17
C ASP A 69 -1.76 2.62 2.58
N TYR A 70 -2.85 3.18 2.03
CA TYR A 70 -3.99 2.38 1.59
C TYR A 70 -3.68 1.43 0.42
N PRO A 71 -2.78 1.78 -0.53
CA PRO A 71 -2.31 0.84 -1.55
C PRO A 71 -1.52 -0.37 -1.04
N HIS A 72 -0.87 -0.27 0.12
CA HIS A 72 0.18 -1.20 0.56
C HIS A 72 -0.35 -2.42 1.31
N PHE A 73 0.11 -3.61 0.92
CA PHE A 73 -0.15 -4.89 1.58
C PHE A 73 1.14 -5.69 1.74
N GLU A 74 1.29 -6.42 2.84
CA GLU A 74 2.49 -7.20 3.13
C GLU A 74 2.24 -8.48 3.94
N ILE A 75 3.19 -9.42 3.90
CA ILE A 75 3.23 -10.64 4.72
C ILE A 75 4.49 -10.71 5.59
#